data_AF-A0A193LDA1-F1
#
_entry.id   AF-A0A193LDA1-F1
#
_cell.length_a   1.000
_cell.length_b   1.000
_cell.length_c   1.000
_cell.angle_alpha   90.00
_cell.angle_beta   90.00
_cell.angle_gamma   90.00
#
_symmetry.space_group_name_H-M   'P 1'
#
loop_
_entity.id
_entity.type
_entity.pdbx_description
1 polymer ?
#
loop_
_entity_poly.entity_id
_entity_poly.type
_entity_poly.pdbx_seq_one_letter_code
_entity_poly.pdbx_strand_id
1 'polypeptide(L)'
;MYSTPTRSLGRSILKSFFAIGVALSATTASADIIFDDGLTHELTGVHFDNVILRNRSDLNVGDGSFLQSPNSSPAVRNEHGGATINLNGNATVIGGIRYLNWGNDDDRVTASGSSLVVGGSGGGSALSGMRLVDLNESARLIGGYGDTRGGMAIENSTSGSVHVNISGGSAIGGNGGQIGGAGIGQFGADEGLGLNMTAGTIRGGYGVNTGGNGIGGNGFENPFGTVSGGQISGGNGGNTGGHGIYNQSYAGLSFEGGQVSGGNGGLYGGDTLHFRSADAVSLSISGGSFDAGIGSLEDGWLLYAFGRSIDIDITGGLFGYENMGKGLGIFNHATVDVFGWDLKFEDNWLTGYLSDGSWLDVQVSLLSSVFPGAGAGYLNLHNGFSTKSVPEPATFALLGIGLLGMRFAKRKAG
;
A
#
# COMPACT_ATOMS: atom_id res chain seq x y z
N MET A 1 48.13 28.72 30.91
CA MET A 1 49.32 28.64 30.04
C MET A 1 49.17 27.42 29.14
N TYR A 2 49.11 27.67 27.82
CA TYR A 2 49.26 26.76 26.65
C TYR A 2 48.33 25.51 26.59
N SER A 3 47.26 25.46 25.79
CA SER A 3 47.08 25.59 24.32
C SER A 3 47.74 24.47 23.48
N THR A 4 46.88 23.54 22.99
CA THR A 4 46.86 22.84 21.68
C THR A 4 48.06 21.98 21.25
N PRO A 5 47.87 20.83 20.53
CA PRO A 5 47.29 20.86 19.18
C PRO A 5 46.34 19.72 18.75
N THR A 6 45.58 20.10 17.74
CA THR A 6 44.73 19.36 16.80
C THR A 6 45.52 18.46 15.83
N ARG A 7 44.96 17.27 15.53
CA ARG A 7 45.04 16.54 14.24
C ARG A 7 43.75 15.69 14.15
N SER A 8 42.82 15.89 13.20
CA SER A 8 42.84 15.85 11.73
C SER A 8 43.12 14.46 11.16
N LEU A 9 42.15 14.00 10.33
CA LEU A 9 42.08 12.88 9.36
C LEU A 9 40.91 11.93 9.69
N GLY A 10 39.94 11.64 8.82
CA GLY A 10 39.84 11.92 7.39
C GLY A 10 38.41 11.83 6.86
N ARG A 11 38.19 12.61 5.80
CA ARG A 11 37.02 12.66 4.92
C ARG A 11 36.80 11.33 4.19
N SER A 12 35.53 10.97 3.97
CA SER A 12 35.03 10.11 2.88
C SER A 12 33.55 9.82 3.19
N ILE A 13 32.51 10.01 2.38
CA ILE A 13 32.31 10.37 0.97
C ILE A 13 30.91 11.02 0.88
N LEU A 14 30.83 12.11 0.12
CA LEU A 14 29.67 12.60 -0.64
C LEU A 14 28.50 11.59 -0.76
N LYS A 15 27.37 11.88 -0.10
CA LYS A 15 26.06 11.50 -0.63
C LYS A 15 25.36 12.78 -1.08
N SER A 16 25.58 13.07 -2.34
CA SER A 16 24.88 14.09 -3.13
C SER A 16 23.39 13.74 -3.13
N PHE A 17 22.62 14.28 -2.19
CA PHE A 17 21.18 14.37 -2.36
C PHE A 17 20.91 15.55 -3.28
N PHE A 18 20.25 15.25 -4.40
CA PHE A 18 19.62 16.25 -5.26
C PHE A 18 18.68 17.10 -4.40
N ALA A 19 19.14 18.28 -3.99
CA ALA A 19 18.26 19.36 -3.59
C ALA A 19 17.70 19.96 -4.89
N ILE A 20 16.52 19.52 -5.31
CA ILE A 20 15.71 20.27 -6.27
C ILE A 20 15.21 21.51 -5.51
N GLY A 21 16.06 22.53 -5.46
CA GLY A 21 15.67 23.87 -5.06
C GLY A 21 14.95 24.53 -6.23
N VAL A 22 13.65 24.27 -6.37
CA VAL A 22 12.79 25.10 -7.23
C VAL A 22 12.24 26.22 -6.34
N ALA A 23 13.01 27.30 -6.26
CA ALA A 23 12.48 28.61 -5.89
C ALA A 23 12.26 29.39 -7.18
N LEU A 24 11.07 29.26 -7.76
CA LEU A 24 10.57 30.15 -8.81
C LEU A 24 9.33 30.86 -8.28
N SER A 25 9.59 31.91 -7.50
CA SER A 25 8.62 32.97 -7.23
C SER A 25 8.48 33.79 -8.51
N ALA A 26 7.52 33.40 -9.35
CA ALA A 26 7.00 34.24 -10.41
C ALA A 26 5.47 34.25 -10.26
N THR A 27 4.95 35.31 -9.64
CA THR A 27 3.54 35.70 -9.73
C THR A 27 3.28 36.21 -11.15
N THR A 28 3.36 35.33 -12.15
CA THR A 28 2.76 35.59 -13.46
C THR A 28 1.28 35.27 -13.33
N ALA A 29 0.43 36.23 -13.71
CA ALA A 29 -1.00 35.99 -13.86
C ALA A 29 -1.16 34.78 -14.79
N SER A 30 -1.64 33.68 -14.24
CA SER A 30 -1.80 32.43 -14.99
C SER A 30 -3.01 32.52 -15.90
N ALA A 31 -2.87 32.06 -17.14
CA ALA A 31 -4.03 31.81 -17.96
C ALA A 31 -4.60 30.43 -17.58
N ASP A 32 -5.91 30.25 -17.78
CA ASP A 32 -6.50 28.91 -17.78
C ASP A 32 -6.61 28.44 -19.24
N ILE A 33 -6.13 27.23 -19.53
CA ILE A 33 -6.40 26.54 -20.79
C ILE A 33 -7.72 25.82 -20.63
N ILE A 34 -8.73 26.20 -21.41
CA ILE A 34 -10.08 25.63 -21.29
C ILE A 34 -10.40 24.80 -22.54
N PHE A 35 -10.68 23.52 -22.33
CA PHE A 35 -11.19 22.60 -23.35
C PHE A 35 -12.68 22.32 -23.06
N ASP A 36 -13.55 22.70 -23.99
CA ASP A 36 -15.02 22.73 -23.77
C ASP A 36 -15.83 22.28 -25.01
N ASP A 37 -15.28 21.34 -25.77
CA ASP A 37 -15.85 20.86 -27.04
C ASP A 37 -16.18 19.36 -27.06
N GLY A 38 -15.82 18.62 -26.00
CA GLY A 38 -16.04 17.18 -25.91
C GLY A 38 -15.12 16.35 -26.80
N LEU A 39 -14.01 16.94 -27.27
CA LEU A 39 -12.98 16.26 -28.03
C LEU A 39 -11.80 15.86 -27.13
N THR A 40 -10.94 14.99 -27.65
CA THR A 40 -9.65 14.68 -27.04
C THR A 40 -8.61 15.70 -27.47
N HIS A 41 -7.96 16.31 -26.48
CA HIS A 41 -6.90 17.30 -26.69
C HIS A 41 -5.54 16.70 -26.35
N GLU A 42 -4.52 17.12 -27.08
CA GLU A 42 -3.13 16.75 -26.78
C GLU A 42 -2.36 17.98 -26.34
N LEU A 43 -1.67 17.85 -25.20
CA LEU A 43 -0.91 18.92 -24.59
C LEU A 43 0.55 18.48 -24.52
N THR A 44 1.39 19.17 -25.30
CA THR A 44 2.83 18.90 -25.42
C THR A 44 3.66 20.09 -24.96
N GLY A 45 4.82 19.84 -24.35
CA GLY A 45 5.77 20.89 -23.95
C GLY A 45 5.57 21.38 -22.51
N VAL A 46 6.01 22.60 -22.22
CA VAL A 46 6.02 23.17 -20.86
C VAL A 46 4.90 24.19 -20.71
N HIS A 47 4.05 24.00 -19.71
CA HIS A 47 2.87 24.82 -19.42
C HIS A 47 2.83 25.19 -17.93
N PHE A 48 2.58 26.47 -17.65
CA PHE A 48 2.49 27.03 -16.29
C PHE A 48 1.08 27.57 -16.01
N ASP A 49 0.09 26.92 -16.60
CA ASP A 49 -1.31 27.29 -16.63
C ASP A 49 -2.15 26.18 -15.99
N ASN A 50 -3.38 26.49 -15.57
CA ASN A 50 -4.31 25.43 -15.19
C ASN A 50 -5.00 24.91 -16.44
N VAL A 51 -5.24 23.61 -16.52
CA VAL A 51 -6.06 23.01 -17.57
C VAL A 51 -7.45 22.72 -17.01
N ILE A 52 -8.48 23.26 -17.65
CA ILE A 52 -9.88 23.05 -17.29
C ILE A 52 -10.56 22.26 -18.40
N LEU A 53 -11.07 21.07 -18.04
CA LEU A 53 -11.83 20.20 -18.90
C LEU A 53 -13.32 20.37 -18.63
N ARG A 54 -14.09 20.60 -19.68
CA ARG A 54 -15.55 20.71 -19.68
C ARG A 54 -16.13 19.92 -20.83
N ASN A 55 -17.44 19.70 -20.78
CA ASN A 55 -18.21 19.01 -21.82
C ASN A 55 -17.63 17.64 -22.21
N ARG A 56 -17.08 16.89 -21.24
CA ARG A 56 -16.42 15.58 -21.47
C ARG A 56 -15.22 15.65 -22.42
N SER A 57 -14.50 16.78 -22.43
CA SER A 57 -13.25 16.90 -23.17
C SER A 57 -12.18 16.06 -22.49
N ASP A 58 -11.48 15.23 -23.26
CA ASP A 58 -10.39 14.39 -22.77
C ASP A 58 -9.05 15.12 -22.91
N LEU A 59 -8.05 14.68 -22.14
CA LEU A 59 -6.71 15.23 -22.18
C LEU A 59 -5.64 14.14 -22.27
N ASN A 60 -4.81 14.23 -23.29
CA ASN A 60 -3.55 13.51 -23.40
C ASN A 60 -2.40 14.45 -23.09
N VAL A 61 -1.68 14.20 -21.99
CA VAL A 61 -0.42 14.87 -21.70
C VAL A 61 0.70 14.04 -22.33
N GLY A 62 1.30 14.59 -23.39
CA GLY A 62 2.26 13.89 -24.23
C GLY A 62 3.59 13.63 -23.55
N ASP A 63 4.39 12.74 -24.13
CA ASP A 63 5.75 12.48 -23.67
C ASP A 63 6.61 13.76 -23.69
N GLY A 64 7.46 13.95 -22.69
CA GLY A 64 8.28 15.15 -22.50
C GLY A 64 7.55 16.33 -21.88
N SER A 65 6.24 16.23 -21.63
CA SER A 65 5.44 17.40 -21.24
C SER A 65 5.53 17.69 -19.74
N PHE A 66 5.46 18.96 -19.41
CA PHE A 66 5.47 19.46 -18.04
C PHE A 66 4.33 20.44 -17.86
N LEU A 67 3.43 20.14 -16.93
CA LEU A 67 2.32 20.99 -16.53
C LEU A 67 2.47 21.32 -15.05
N GLN A 68 2.47 22.60 -14.70
CA GLN A 68 2.51 23.02 -13.31
C GLN A 68 1.45 24.09 -13.04
N SER A 69 0.62 23.83 -12.03
CA SER A 69 -0.27 24.85 -11.49
C SER A 69 0.56 26.00 -10.89
N PRO A 70 0.27 27.25 -11.27
CA PRO A 70 0.95 28.45 -10.78
C PRO A 70 0.42 28.91 -9.42
N ASN A 71 -0.68 28.32 -8.94
CA ASN A 71 -1.32 28.71 -7.69
C ASN A 71 -1.71 27.46 -6.88
N SER A 72 -2.50 27.63 -5.81
CA SER A 72 -2.96 26.53 -4.96
C SER A 72 -4.05 25.65 -5.62
N SER A 73 -4.43 25.92 -6.87
CA SER A 73 -5.42 25.13 -7.61
C SER A 73 -4.80 23.86 -8.20
N PRO A 74 -5.63 22.85 -8.51
CA PRO A 74 -5.21 21.69 -9.29
C PRO A 74 -4.65 22.10 -10.65
N ALA A 75 -3.62 21.41 -11.12
CA ALA A 75 -3.03 21.64 -12.44
C ALA A 75 -3.98 21.22 -13.56
N VAL A 76 -4.75 20.15 -13.36
CA VAL A 76 -5.85 19.76 -14.24
C VAL A 76 -7.13 19.64 -13.43
N ARG A 77 -8.21 20.20 -13.96
CA ARG A 77 -9.52 20.19 -13.33
C ARG A 77 -10.59 19.78 -14.33
N ASN A 78 -11.35 18.74 -14.03
CA ASN A 78 -12.59 18.43 -14.74
C ASN A 78 -13.77 19.03 -13.99
N GLU A 79 -14.52 19.91 -14.65
CA GLU A 79 -15.68 20.60 -14.05
C GLU A 79 -17.03 19.94 -14.34
N HIS A 80 -17.14 19.09 -15.37
CA HIS A 80 -18.44 18.53 -15.82
C HIS A 80 -18.53 16.98 -15.71
N GLY A 81 -17.44 16.30 -15.35
CA GLY A 81 -17.36 14.84 -15.26
C GLY A 81 -17.35 14.17 -16.64
N GLY A 82 -17.02 12.88 -16.67
CA GLY A 82 -16.89 12.04 -17.86
C GLY A 82 -15.71 12.39 -18.74
N ALA A 83 -14.56 12.73 -18.16
CA ALA A 83 -13.32 12.90 -18.93
C ALA A 83 -12.32 11.81 -18.61
N THR A 84 -11.51 11.48 -19.60
CA THR A 84 -10.30 10.67 -19.46
C THR A 84 -9.07 11.57 -19.54
N ILE A 85 -8.16 11.40 -18.59
CA ILE A 85 -6.86 12.05 -18.59
C ILE A 85 -5.78 10.98 -18.71
N ASN A 86 -5.00 11.03 -19.80
CA ASN A 86 -3.90 10.10 -20.05
C ASN A 86 -2.55 10.81 -19.90
N LEU A 87 -1.66 10.23 -19.11
CA LEU A 87 -0.29 10.66 -18.93
C LEU A 87 0.64 9.63 -19.56
N ASN A 88 1.38 10.04 -20.59
CA ASN A 88 2.20 9.15 -21.41
C ASN A 88 3.68 9.46 -21.27
N GLY A 89 4.53 8.44 -21.44
CA GLY A 89 5.98 8.62 -21.43
C GLY A 89 6.47 9.19 -20.10
N ASN A 90 7.21 10.30 -20.12
CA ASN A 90 7.71 10.98 -18.92
C ASN A 90 6.93 12.27 -18.55
N ALA A 91 5.66 12.37 -18.96
CA ALA A 91 4.78 13.48 -18.63
C ALA A 91 4.77 13.82 -17.12
N THR A 92 4.90 15.09 -16.76
CA THR A 92 4.91 15.56 -15.38
C THR A 92 3.79 16.57 -15.12
N VAL A 93 3.01 16.35 -14.06
CA VAL A 93 1.91 17.22 -13.61
C VAL A 93 2.13 17.61 -12.14
N ILE A 94 2.36 18.89 -11.86
CA ILE A 94 2.59 19.43 -10.52
C ILE A 94 1.41 20.31 -10.10
N GLY A 95 0.73 19.94 -9.01
CA GLY A 95 -0.50 20.59 -8.54
C GLY A 95 -1.68 19.61 -8.41
N GLY A 96 -1.54 18.40 -8.95
CA GLY A 96 -2.54 17.35 -8.93
C GLY A 96 -3.65 17.50 -9.98
N ILE A 97 -4.47 16.47 -10.08
CA ILE A 97 -5.61 16.34 -11.00
C ILE A 97 -6.86 16.18 -10.16
N ARG A 98 -7.89 16.98 -10.44
CA ARG A 98 -9.16 16.93 -9.71
C ARG A 98 -10.39 16.87 -10.61
N TYR A 99 -11.30 15.98 -10.25
CA TYR A 99 -12.64 15.91 -10.80
C TYR A 99 -13.60 16.55 -9.80
N LEU A 100 -14.26 17.63 -10.22
CA LEU A 100 -15.13 18.41 -9.34
C LEU A 100 -16.61 18.01 -9.41
N ASN A 101 -17.06 17.49 -10.55
CA ASN A 101 -18.44 17.06 -10.70
C ASN A 101 -18.56 15.59 -10.36
N TRP A 102 -19.39 15.29 -9.37
CA TRP A 102 -19.46 13.98 -8.76
C TRP A 102 -20.41 13.06 -9.54
N GLY A 103 -20.03 11.79 -9.69
CA GLY A 103 -20.97 10.74 -10.11
C GLY A 103 -20.90 10.29 -11.57
N ASN A 104 -19.83 10.60 -12.31
CA ASN A 104 -19.67 10.00 -13.64
C ASN A 104 -18.71 8.80 -13.59
N ASP A 105 -19.22 7.63 -13.94
CA ASP A 105 -18.47 6.37 -13.98
C ASP A 105 -17.33 6.37 -15.01
N ASP A 106 -17.32 7.33 -15.93
CA ASP A 106 -16.30 7.46 -16.97
C ASP A 106 -15.06 8.30 -16.52
N ASP A 107 -15.07 8.88 -15.30
CA ASP A 107 -13.96 9.69 -14.82
C ASP A 107 -12.70 8.86 -14.59
N ARG A 108 -11.70 9.02 -15.46
CA ARG A 108 -10.55 8.11 -15.52
C ARG A 108 -9.21 8.85 -15.60
N VAL A 109 -8.22 8.33 -14.89
CA VAL A 109 -6.81 8.72 -15.05
C VAL A 109 -5.98 7.49 -15.39
N THR A 110 -5.31 7.53 -16.54
CA THR A 110 -4.32 6.52 -16.92
C THR A 110 -2.94 7.14 -16.86
N ALA A 111 -2.05 6.57 -16.04
CA ALA A 111 -0.65 6.98 -16.00
C ALA A 111 0.24 5.79 -16.41
N SER A 112 1.11 6.03 -17.39
CA SER A 112 2.02 5.03 -17.97
C SER A 112 3.43 5.60 -18.10
N GLY A 113 4.40 4.80 -18.57
CA GLY A 113 5.78 5.24 -18.71
C GLY A 113 6.43 5.56 -17.37
N SER A 114 7.15 6.67 -17.35
CA SER A 114 7.72 7.29 -16.15
C SER A 114 6.97 8.57 -15.78
N SER A 115 5.68 8.66 -16.12
CA SER A 115 4.87 9.84 -15.82
C SER A 115 4.77 10.10 -14.32
N LEU A 116 4.62 11.37 -13.95
CA LEU A 116 4.65 11.83 -12.57
C LEU A 116 3.48 12.80 -12.32
N VAL A 117 2.68 12.52 -11.30
CA VAL A 117 1.72 13.49 -10.74
C VAL A 117 2.11 13.78 -9.31
N VAL A 118 2.24 15.06 -8.96
CA VAL A 118 2.48 15.52 -7.59
C VAL A 118 1.33 16.40 -7.17
N GLY A 119 0.72 16.08 -6.03
CA GLY A 119 -0.33 16.90 -5.43
C GLY A 119 0.15 18.30 -5.05
N GLY A 120 -0.78 19.25 -5.02
CA GLY A 120 -0.48 20.65 -4.70
C GLY A 120 0.01 20.88 -3.27
N SER A 121 0.52 22.10 -3.02
CA SER A 121 0.97 22.55 -1.70
C SER A 121 -0.11 22.43 -0.63
N GLY A 122 0.29 22.22 0.63
CA GLY A 122 -0.64 22.18 1.76
C GLY A 122 -1.34 20.83 1.94
N GLY A 123 -0.75 19.75 1.44
CA GLY A 123 -1.30 18.41 1.55
C GLY A 123 -2.37 18.08 0.50
N GLY A 124 -2.31 18.68 -0.69
CA GLY A 124 -3.22 18.33 -1.78
C GLY A 124 -2.95 16.92 -2.32
N SER A 125 -3.99 16.18 -2.69
CA SER A 125 -3.84 14.86 -3.29
C SER A 125 -3.29 14.93 -4.72
N ALA A 126 -2.56 13.91 -5.17
CA ALA A 126 -2.14 13.83 -6.57
C ALA A 126 -3.35 13.65 -7.49
N LEU A 127 -4.22 12.72 -7.14
CA LEU A 127 -5.49 12.45 -7.82
C LEU A 127 -6.64 12.60 -6.81
N SER A 128 -7.69 13.35 -7.19
CA SER A 128 -8.92 13.46 -6.39
C SER A 128 -10.20 13.38 -7.24
N GLY A 129 -11.13 12.54 -6.83
CA GLY A 129 -12.52 12.49 -7.31
C GLY A 129 -12.81 11.76 -8.62
N MET A 130 -11.88 10.92 -9.07
CA MET A 130 -12.07 10.02 -10.21
C MET A 130 -12.70 8.69 -9.80
N ARG A 131 -13.13 7.93 -10.81
CA ARG A 131 -13.68 6.58 -10.67
C ARG A 131 -12.74 5.47 -11.06
N LEU A 132 -11.88 5.71 -12.05
CA LEU A 132 -10.91 4.74 -12.51
C LEU A 132 -9.50 5.31 -12.49
N VAL A 133 -8.57 4.55 -11.96
CA VAL A 133 -7.14 4.86 -11.99
C VAL A 133 -6.38 3.65 -12.49
N ASP A 134 -5.60 3.83 -13.55
CA ASP A 134 -4.68 2.81 -14.05
C ASP A 134 -3.24 3.30 -13.90
N LEU A 135 -2.46 2.59 -13.09
CA LEU A 135 -1.03 2.85 -12.86
C LEU A 135 -0.18 1.74 -13.44
N ASN A 136 0.44 2.05 -14.56
CA ASN A 136 1.23 1.09 -15.33
C ASN A 136 2.71 1.44 -15.29
N GLU A 137 3.53 0.43 -15.57
CA GLU A 137 4.98 0.58 -15.76
C GLU A 137 5.68 1.25 -14.57
N SER A 138 6.28 2.43 -14.74
CA SER A 138 6.98 3.19 -13.70
C SER A 138 6.30 4.52 -13.36
N ALA A 139 5.01 4.66 -13.68
CA ALA A 139 4.25 5.87 -13.39
C ALA A 139 4.16 6.12 -11.88
N ARG A 140 4.16 7.38 -11.45
CA ARG A 140 4.19 7.75 -10.04
C ARG A 140 3.15 8.82 -9.72
N LEU A 141 2.32 8.53 -8.73
CA LEU A 141 1.45 9.50 -8.06
C LEU A 141 2.02 9.78 -6.67
N ILE A 142 2.18 11.06 -6.33
CA ILE A 142 2.73 11.48 -5.06
C ILE A 142 1.84 12.54 -4.44
N GLY A 143 1.26 12.25 -3.28
CA GLY A 143 0.53 13.25 -2.51
C GLY A 143 1.40 14.46 -2.16
N GLY A 144 0.81 15.64 -2.12
CA GLY A 144 1.49 16.87 -1.79
C GLY A 144 1.98 16.90 -0.34
N TYR A 145 3.05 17.65 -0.09
CA TYR A 145 3.53 17.89 1.27
C TYR A 145 2.61 18.87 2.00
N GLY A 146 2.38 18.64 3.29
CA GLY A 146 1.59 19.55 4.12
C GLY A 146 2.19 19.76 5.51
N ASP A 147 2.02 20.96 6.06
CA ASP A 147 2.59 21.32 7.36
C ASP A 147 2.01 20.52 8.52
N THR A 148 0.77 20.05 8.38
CA THR A 148 0.11 19.19 9.36
C THR A 148 -0.08 17.79 8.81
N ARG A 149 -0.80 17.66 7.69
CA ARG A 149 -1.10 16.37 7.06
C ARG A 149 -0.61 16.35 5.63
N GLY A 150 0.04 15.26 5.23
CA GLY A 150 0.40 15.02 3.84
C GLY A 150 -0.83 14.65 3.00
N GLY A 151 -0.81 15.00 1.72
CA GLY A 151 -1.86 14.66 0.76
C GLY A 151 -1.83 13.18 0.37
N MET A 152 -2.92 12.69 -0.19
CA MET A 152 -3.00 11.30 -0.64
C MET A 152 -2.49 11.15 -2.07
N ALA A 153 -2.02 9.97 -2.48
CA ALA A 153 -1.72 9.77 -3.88
C ALA A 153 -3.01 9.68 -4.70
N ILE A 154 -3.95 8.88 -4.20
CA ILE A 154 -5.31 8.74 -4.73
C ILE A 154 -6.28 9.01 -3.59
N GLU A 155 -7.14 10.00 -3.78
CA GLU A 155 -8.21 10.39 -2.88
C GLU A 155 -9.57 10.25 -3.55
N ASN A 156 -10.54 9.65 -2.85
CA ASN A 156 -11.92 9.72 -3.28
C ASN A 156 -12.69 10.78 -2.52
N SER A 157 -12.69 12.00 -3.04
CA SER A 157 -13.51 13.07 -2.47
C SER A 157 -14.97 13.03 -2.93
N THR A 158 -15.45 11.93 -3.53
CA THR A 158 -16.74 11.88 -4.26
C THR A 158 -17.56 10.65 -3.93
N SER A 159 -18.88 10.82 -3.80
CA SER A 159 -19.83 9.71 -3.60
C SER A 159 -19.67 8.64 -4.68
N GLY A 160 -19.46 7.39 -4.31
CA GLY A 160 -19.36 6.20 -5.17
C GLY A 160 -17.97 5.54 -5.17
N SER A 161 -17.88 4.33 -5.73
CA SER A 161 -16.65 3.51 -5.63
C SER A 161 -15.55 3.93 -6.61
N VAL A 162 -14.29 3.82 -6.19
CA VAL A 162 -13.11 4.00 -7.07
C VAL A 162 -12.51 2.66 -7.39
N HIS A 163 -12.13 2.43 -8.65
CA HIS A 163 -11.40 1.26 -9.09
C HIS A 163 -9.97 1.66 -9.45
N VAL A 164 -9.00 1.01 -8.81
CA VAL A 164 -7.56 1.24 -9.00
C VAL A 164 -6.93 -0.04 -9.51
N ASN A 165 -6.35 0.01 -10.70
CA ASN A 165 -5.53 -1.07 -11.24
C ASN A 165 -4.05 -0.66 -11.21
N ILE A 166 -3.21 -1.48 -10.60
CA ILE A 166 -1.76 -1.23 -10.51
C ILE A 166 -1.00 -2.44 -11.08
N SER A 167 -0.30 -2.22 -12.18
CA SER A 167 0.49 -3.24 -12.89
C SER A 167 2.00 -2.95 -12.88
N GLY A 168 2.42 -1.91 -12.18
CA GLY A 168 3.84 -1.57 -11.99
C GLY A 168 4.08 -0.24 -11.27
N GLY A 169 3.24 0.78 -11.49
CA GLY A 169 3.48 2.13 -10.97
C GLY A 169 3.46 2.27 -9.44
N SER A 170 3.56 3.49 -8.95
CA SER A 170 3.57 3.81 -7.52
C SER A 170 2.51 4.85 -7.13
N ALA A 171 1.74 4.56 -6.08
CA ALA A 171 0.86 5.49 -5.39
C ALA A 171 1.43 5.79 -3.99
N ILE A 172 2.02 6.97 -3.81
CA ILE A 172 2.76 7.33 -2.59
C ILE A 172 2.08 8.54 -1.90
N GLY A 173 1.69 8.39 -0.65
CA GLY A 173 1.21 9.50 0.16
C GLY A 173 2.29 10.56 0.40
N GLY A 174 1.87 11.81 0.49
CA GLY A 174 2.76 12.94 0.79
C GLY A 174 3.21 12.93 2.24
N ASN A 175 4.38 13.50 2.53
CA ASN A 175 4.81 13.64 3.92
C ASN A 175 4.05 14.79 4.60
N GLY A 176 3.67 14.59 5.86
CA GLY A 176 3.07 15.63 6.69
C GLY A 176 3.98 16.05 7.84
N GLY A 177 3.90 17.31 8.23
CA GLY A 177 4.62 17.81 9.40
C GLY A 177 4.11 17.22 10.73
N GLN A 178 2.96 16.54 10.75
CA GLN A 178 2.47 15.73 11.88
C GLN A 178 2.04 14.32 11.43
N ILE A 179 1.21 14.24 10.38
CA ILE A 179 0.58 12.99 9.91
C ILE A 179 0.89 12.78 8.42
N GLY A 180 1.44 11.63 8.04
CA GLY A 180 1.62 11.27 6.64
C GLY A 180 0.29 11.10 5.88
N GLY A 181 0.29 11.40 4.58
CA GLY A 181 -0.83 11.09 3.69
C GLY A 181 -0.91 9.62 3.35
N ALA A 182 -2.09 9.10 3.01
CA ALA A 182 -2.21 7.70 2.57
C ALA A 182 -1.73 7.51 1.12
N GLY A 183 -1.31 6.30 0.76
CA GLY A 183 -1.12 5.94 -0.65
C GLY A 183 -2.45 6.03 -1.39
N ILE A 184 -3.45 5.30 -0.91
CA ILE A 184 -4.85 5.38 -1.34
C ILE A 184 -5.70 5.60 -0.10
N GLY A 185 -6.55 6.63 -0.09
CA GLY A 185 -7.34 6.92 1.11
C GLY A 185 -8.46 7.94 0.94
N GLN A 186 -9.16 8.16 2.05
CA GLN A 186 -10.32 9.05 2.23
C GLN A 186 -11.42 8.81 1.19
N PHE A 187 -12.44 8.10 1.64
CA PHE A 187 -13.66 7.77 0.92
C PHE A 187 -14.80 8.22 1.83
N GLY A 188 -15.90 8.69 1.26
CA GLY A 188 -17.12 8.91 2.02
C GLY A 188 -17.64 7.62 2.64
N ALA A 189 -18.45 7.74 3.67
CA ALA A 189 -19.25 6.62 4.16
C ALA A 189 -20.09 6.07 2.98
N ASP A 190 -20.17 4.75 2.84
CA ASP A 190 -20.80 3.99 1.76
C ASP A 190 -20.04 3.89 0.40
N GLU A 191 -18.77 4.28 0.32
CA GLU A 191 -17.99 4.25 -0.93
C GLU A 191 -16.91 3.16 -0.92
N GLY A 192 -16.84 2.33 -1.97
CA GLY A 192 -15.88 1.23 -2.08
C GLY A 192 -14.56 1.58 -2.79
N LEU A 193 -13.53 0.77 -2.53
CA LEU A 193 -12.30 0.74 -3.33
C LEU A 193 -12.16 -0.61 -4.03
N GLY A 194 -12.38 -0.65 -5.34
CA GLY A 194 -11.92 -1.78 -6.16
C GLY A 194 -10.41 -1.70 -6.35
N LEU A 195 -9.65 -2.70 -5.92
CA LEU A 195 -8.20 -2.77 -6.11
C LEU A 195 -7.81 -4.04 -6.85
N ASN A 196 -7.14 -3.89 -7.99
CA ASN A 196 -6.45 -4.98 -8.67
C ASN A 196 -4.96 -4.64 -8.78
N MET A 197 -4.11 -5.38 -8.08
CA MET A 197 -2.68 -5.11 -8.01
C MET A 197 -1.87 -6.36 -8.35
N THR A 198 -1.13 -6.30 -9.46
CA THR A 198 -0.26 -7.38 -9.93
C THR A 198 1.23 -7.06 -9.74
N ALA A 199 1.57 -5.78 -9.65
CA ALA A 199 2.92 -5.29 -9.33
C ALA A 199 2.84 -3.84 -8.82
N GLY A 200 4.00 -3.24 -8.55
CA GLY A 200 4.11 -1.83 -8.16
C GLY A 200 4.07 -1.58 -6.66
N THR A 201 3.78 -0.34 -6.27
CA THR A 201 3.88 0.10 -4.87
C THR A 201 2.73 1.00 -4.46
N ILE A 202 2.08 0.68 -3.34
CA ILE A 202 1.23 1.61 -2.59
C ILE A 202 1.93 1.91 -1.27
N ARG A 203 2.17 3.18 -0.97
CA ARG A 203 2.89 3.53 0.26
C ARG A 203 2.32 4.77 0.94
N GLY A 204 2.14 4.70 2.25
CA GLY A 204 1.85 5.86 3.09
C GLY A 204 3.03 6.83 3.20
N GLY A 205 2.74 8.11 3.26
CA GLY A 205 3.72 9.17 3.47
C GLY A 205 4.28 9.17 4.90
N TYR A 206 5.42 9.81 5.09
CA TYR A 206 6.03 9.95 6.41
C TYR A 206 5.35 11.06 7.23
N GLY A 207 5.28 10.88 8.53
CA GLY A 207 4.81 11.91 9.47
C GLY A 207 5.76 12.10 10.64
N VAL A 208 5.81 13.30 11.21
CA VAL A 208 6.59 13.53 12.44
C VAL A 208 6.02 12.75 13.62
N ASN A 209 4.69 12.63 13.73
CA ASN A 209 4.05 11.84 14.77
C ASN A 209 3.53 10.52 14.21
N THR A 210 2.70 10.57 13.17
CA THR A 210 2.00 9.39 12.64
C THR A 210 2.29 9.20 11.17
N GLY A 211 2.75 8.01 10.78
CA GLY A 211 2.88 7.64 9.38
C GLY A 211 1.52 7.52 8.69
N GLY A 212 1.47 7.79 7.39
CA GLY A 212 0.27 7.56 6.59
C GLY A 212 0.04 6.07 6.33
N ASN A 213 -1.19 5.65 6.10
CA ASN A 213 -1.47 4.25 5.76
C ASN A 213 -1.09 3.96 4.29
N GLY A 214 -0.75 2.72 3.95
CA GLY A 214 -0.66 2.30 2.55
C GLY A 214 -2.03 2.48 1.88
N ILE A 215 -3.01 1.74 2.40
CA ILE A 215 -4.43 1.89 2.05
C ILE A 215 -5.20 2.23 3.33
N GLY A 216 -5.99 3.31 3.30
CA GLY A 216 -6.96 3.59 4.36
C GLY A 216 -7.23 5.08 4.60
N GLY A 217 -8.24 5.36 5.42
CA GLY A 217 -8.65 6.72 5.82
C GLY A 217 -9.84 6.69 6.79
N ASN A 218 -10.19 7.86 7.33
CA ASN A 218 -11.39 8.00 8.16
C ASN A 218 -12.62 7.94 7.24
N GLY A 219 -13.55 7.01 7.49
CA GLY A 219 -14.74 6.79 6.65
C GLY A 219 -14.54 5.77 5.53
N PHE A 220 -13.45 4.99 5.56
CA PHE A 220 -13.17 4.03 4.52
C PHE A 220 -14.07 2.79 4.62
N GLU A 221 -14.88 2.59 3.58
CA GLU A 221 -15.72 1.42 3.43
C GLU A 221 -15.20 0.59 2.24
N ASN A 222 -15.01 -0.70 2.44
CA ASN A 222 -15.11 -1.70 1.37
C ASN A 222 -13.98 -1.68 0.32
N PRO A 223 -12.69 -1.90 0.68
CA PRO A 223 -11.72 -2.35 -0.30
C PRO A 223 -12.13 -3.76 -0.76
N PHE A 224 -12.27 -3.96 -2.07
CA PHE A 224 -12.52 -5.26 -2.67
C PHE A 224 -11.59 -5.48 -3.87
N GLY A 225 -11.32 -6.73 -4.20
CA GLY A 225 -10.48 -7.08 -5.34
C GLY A 225 -9.29 -7.94 -4.95
N THR A 226 -8.26 -7.95 -5.80
CA THR A 226 -7.16 -8.93 -5.73
C THR A 226 -5.79 -8.26 -5.72
N VAL A 227 -4.93 -8.72 -4.81
CA VAL A 227 -3.51 -8.39 -4.76
C VAL A 227 -2.72 -9.66 -5.01
N SER A 228 -2.15 -9.79 -6.21
CA SER A 228 -1.32 -10.93 -6.62
C SER A 228 0.17 -10.60 -6.68
N GLY A 229 0.55 -9.33 -6.54
CA GLY A 229 1.95 -8.91 -6.50
C GLY A 229 2.16 -7.45 -6.07
N GLY A 230 3.41 -7.00 -6.07
CA GLY A 230 3.83 -5.66 -5.65
C GLY A 230 3.93 -5.48 -4.13
N GLN A 231 3.99 -4.23 -3.67
CA GLN A 231 4.20 -3.87 -2.27
C GLN A 231 3.16 -2.85 -1.77
N ILE A 232 2.54 -3.10 -0.62
CA ILE A 232 1.68 -2.17 0.11
C ILE A 232 2.33 -1.89 1.46
N SER A 233 2.65 -0.64 1.78
CA SER A 233 3.27 -0.33 3.07
C SER A 233 2.73 0.92 3.75
N GLY A 234 2.66 0.87 5.08
CA GLY A 234 2.53 2.08 5.87
C GLY A 234 3.74 3.00 5.74
N GLY A 235 3.53 4.28 6.01
CA GLY A 235 4.60 5.27 6.15
C GLY A 235 5.18 5.23 7.56
N ASN A 236 6.42 5.69 7.73
CA ASN A 236 7.02 5.79 9.07
C ASN A 236 6.51 7.03 9.81
N GLY A 237 6.39 6.92 11.13
CA GLY A 237 6.06 8.00 12.05
C GLY A 237 7.09 8.15 13.17
N GLY A 238 7.26 9.36 13.71
CA GLY A 238 8.11 9.53 14.89
C GLY A 238 7.52 8.94 16.17
N ASN A 239 6.19 8.84 16.28
CA ASN A 239 5.52 8.12 17.37
C ASN A 239 4.93 6.80 16.88
N THR A 240 4.05 6.85 15.87
CA THR A 240 3.29 5.68 15.40
C THR A 240 3.50 5.49 13.91
N GLY A 241 3.89 4.28 13.49
CA GLY A 241 3.91 3.91 12.08
C GLY A 241 2.50 3.83 11.50
N GLY A 242 2.36 4.16 10.21
CA GLY A 242 1.10 3.95 9.51
C GLY A 242 0.86 2.46 9.25
N HIS A 243 -0.39 2.07 9.07
CA HIS A 243 -0.75 0.68 8.76
C HIS A 243 -0.47 0.35 7.29
N GLY A 244 -0.19 -0.91 6.98
CA GLY A 244 -0.18 -1.38 5.59
C GLY A 244 -1.56 -1.17 4.96
N ILE A 245 -2.56 -1.81 5.57
CA ILE A 245 -3.98 -1.65 5.25
C ILE A 245 -4.75 -1.35 6.53
N TYR A 246 -5.53 -0.28 6.49
CA TYR A 246 -6.42 0.15 7.55
C TYR A 246 -7.85 0.26 7.06
N ASN A 247 -8.77 -0.44 7.70
CA ASN A 247 -10.17 -0.43 7.35
C ASN A 247 -11.07 -0.49 8.61
N GLN A 248 -12.19 0.24 8.57
CA GLN A 248 -13.14 0.35 9.68
C GLN A 248 -14.56 -0.18 9.37
N SER A 249 -14.78 -0.75 8.18
CA SER A 249 -16.11 -1.14 7.69
C SER A 249 -16.00 -2.42 6.83
N TYR A 250 -16.82 -2.63 5.79
CA TYR A 250 -16.70 -3.86 4.99
C TYR A 250 -15.34 -3.92 4.29
N ALA A 251 -14.92 -5.12 3.94
CA ALA A 251 -13.79 -5.38 3.05
C ALA A 251 -13.99 -6.74 2.36
N GLY A 252 -13.46 -6.90 1.15
CA GLY A 252 -13.60 -8.06 0.27
C GLY A 252 -12.32 -8.29 -0.53
N LEU A 253 -11.17 -8.34 0.14
CA LEU A 253 -9.85 -8.43 -0.49
C LEU A 253 -9.34 -9.87 -0.54
N SER A 254 -8.70 -10.23 -1.64
CA SER A 254 -7.94 -11.47 -1.79
C SER A 254 -6.45 -11.17 -2.00
N PHE A 255 -5.60 -11.80 -1.20
CA PHE A 255 -4.16 -11.81 -1.36
C PHE A 255 -3.71 -13.15 -1.92
N GLU A 256 -3.27 -13.14 -3.17
CA GLU A 256 -2.66 -14.29 -3.85
C GLU A 256 -1.12 -14.17 -3.87
N GLY A 257 -0.60 -12.99 -3.55
CA GLY A 257 0.82 -12.68 -3.56
C GLY A 257 1.11 -11.26 -3.05
N GLY A 258 2.30 -10.76 -3.39
CA GLY A 258 2.76 -9.42 -2.99
C GLY A 258 3.26 -9.35 -1.54
N GLN A 259 3.64 -8.14 -1.13
CA GLN A 259 4.10 -7.83 0.23
C GLN A 259 3.21 -6.77 0.85
N VAL A 260 2.77 -6.98 2.09
CA VAL A 260 2.11 -5.97 2.90
C VAL A 260 2.93 -5.73 4.16
N SER A 261 3.19 -4.48 4.51
CA SER A 261 3.90 -4.16 5.74
C SER A 261 3.36 -2.94 6.49
N GLY A 262 3.43 -3.00 7.81
CA GLY A 262 3.29 -1.82 8.65
C GLY A 262 4.46 -0.85 8.47
N GLY A 263 4.23 0.44 8.72
CA GLY A 263 5.30 1.43 8.83
C GLY A 263 5.96 1.39 10.21
N ASN A 264 7.21 1.84 10.30
CA ASN A 264 7.91 1.91 11.59
C ASN A 264 7.48 3.17 12.36
N GLY A 265 7.30 3.02 13.67
CA GLY A 265 7.11 4.14 14.60
C GLY A 265 8.29 4.29 15.54
N GLY A 266 8.54 5.49 16.04
CA GLY A 266 9.50 5.64 17.14
C GLY A 266 9.03 4.97 18.43
N LEU A 267 7.72 4.94 18.70
CA LEU A 267 7.12 4.29 19.88
C LEU A 267 6.31 3.04 19.50
N TYR A 268 5.44 3.15 18.51
CA TYR A 268 4.47 2.13 18.12
C TYR A 268 4.61 1.77 16.64
N GLY A 269 4.87 0.50 16.33
CA GLY A 269 4.83 0.01 14.96
C GLY A 269 3.42 0.08 14.37
N GLY A 270 3.32 0.29 13.07
CA GLY A 270 2.06 0.17 12.34
C GLY A 270 1.69 -1.30 12.12
N ASP A 271 0.41 -1.61 12.17
CA ASP A 271 -0.07 -2.97 11.83
C ASP A 271 0.05 -3.23 10.33
N THR A 272 0.22 -4.50 9.97
CA THR A 272 0.19 -4.92 8.56
C THR A 272 -1.22 -4.82 8.01
N LEU A 273 -2.16 -5.48 8.70
CA LEU A 273 -3.57 -5.52 8.40
C LEU A 273 -4.36 -5.10 9.65
N HIS A 274 -5.10 -4.00 9.58
CA HIS A 274 -5.94 -3.50 10.67
C HIS A 274 -7.38 -3.39 10.21
N PHE A 275 -8.24 -4.26 10.75
CA PHE A 275 -9.67 -4.30 10.49
C PHE A 275 -10.44 -4.07 11.79
N ARG A 276 -11.19 -2.97 11.83
CA ARG A 276 -12.03 -2.62 12.97
C ARG A 276 -13.46 -2.34 12.52
N SER A 277 -14.29 -3.38 12.40
CA SER A 277 -15.61 -3.25 11.74
C SER A 277 -16.79 -3.59 12.64
N ALA A 278 -17.92 -2.90 12.44
CA ALA A 278 -19.23 -3.37 12.90
C ALA A 278 -19.96 -4.21 11.84
N ASP A 279 -19.42 -4.22 10.63
CA ASP A 279 -19.99 -4.73 9.39
C ASP A 279 -19.14 -5.87 8.80
N ALA A 280 -19.65 -6.52 7.74
CA ALA A 280 -19.05 -7.74 7.21
C ALA A 280 -17.70 -7.51 6.51
N VAL A 281 -16.62 -8.08 7.04
CA VAL A 281 -15.30 -8.14 6.38
C VAL A 281 -15.08 -9.59 5.93
N SER A 282 -14.74 -9.77 4.65
CA SER A 282 -14.25 -11.02 4.10
C SER A 282 -12.85 -10.81 3.54
N LEU A 283 -11.89 -11.55 4.06
CA LEU A 283 -10.51 -11.54 3.58
C LEU A 283 -10.07 -12.95 3.24
N SER A 284 -9.42 -13.13 2.09
CA SER A 284 -8.77 -14.39 1.74
C SER A 284 -7.27 -14.17 1.53
N ILE A 285 -6.44 -14.95 2.20
CA ILE A 285 -4.98 -14.94 2.06
C ILE A 285 -4.55 -16.33 1.60
N SER A 286 -4.08 -16.42 0.35
CA SER A 286 -3.54 -17.65 -0.26
C SER A 286 -2.07 -17.54 -0.62
N GLY A 287 -1.48 -16.34 -0.52
CA GLY A 287 -0.07 -16.10 -0.75
C GLY A 287 0.38 -14.70 -0.29
N GLY A 288 1.65 -14.40 -0.52
CA GLY A 288 2.28 -13.11 -0.19
C GLY A 288 3.12 -13.15 1.09
N SER A 289 3.64 -11.98 1.48
CA SER A 289 4.39 -11.80 2.73
C SER A 289 3.85 -10.63 3.56
N PHE A 290 3.77 -10.81 4.87
CA PHE A 290 3.13 -9.89 5.80
C PHE A 290 4.08 -9.59 6.96
N ASP A 291 4.44 -8.32 7.16
CA ASP A 291 5.39 -7.90 8.19
C ASP A 291 4.90 -6.68 8.99
N ALA A 292 4.92 -6.80 10.32
CA ALA A 292 4.51 -5.72 11.20
C ALA A 292 5.54 -4.59 11.22
N GLY A 293 5.08 -3.37 11.44
CA GLY A 293 5.94 -2.23 11.72
C GLY A 293 6.65 -2.37 13.06
N ILE A 294 7.84 -1.80 13.18
CA ILE A 294 8.65 -1.82 14.41
C ILE A 294 8.34 -0.58 15.26
N GLY A 295 8.26 -0.75 16.59
CA GLY A 295 8.16 0.34 17.56
C GLY A 295 8.99 0.07 18.81
N SER A 296 9.52 1.12 19.48
CA SER A 296 10.36 0.91 20.66
C SER A 296 9.59 0.42 21.90
N LEU A 297 8.30 0.76 22.00
CA LEU A 297 7.42 0.31 23.08
C LEU A 297 6.63 -0.93 22.65
N GLU A 298 6.17 -0.92 21.42
CA GLU A 298 5.27 -1.95 20.90
C GLU A 298 5.38 -2.01 19.37
N ASP A 299 5.63 -3.21 18.86
CA ASP A 299 5.52 -3.49 17.43
C ASP A 299 4.05 -3.59 17.00
N GLY A 300 3.80 -3.42 15.70
CA GLY A 300 2.48 -3.61 15.14
C GLY A 300 2.01 -5.07 15.19
N TRP A 301 0.75 -5.28 14.85
CA TRP A 301 0.17 -6.60 14.61
C TRP A 301 0.37 -7.04 13.15
N LEU A 302 0.52 -8.34 12.92
CA LEU A 302 0.39 -8.91 11.57
C LEU A 302 -1.06 -8.85 11.10
N LEU A 303 -1.98 -9.11 12.02
CA LEU A 303 -3.41 -8.97 11.81
C LEU A 303 -4.02 -8.43 13.09
N TYR A 304 -4.70 -7.29 13.01
CA TYR A 304 -5.58 -6.79 14.06
C TYR A 304 -7.01 -6.85 13.55
N ALA A 305 -7.77 -7.87 13.95
CA ALA A 305 -9.16 -8.07 13.58
C ALA A 305 -10.06 -7.85 14.80
N PHE A 306 -10.83 -6.77 14.79
CA PHE A 306 -11.76 -6.42 15.87
C PHE A 306 -13.12 -6.08 15.29
N GLY A 307 -14.14 -6.89 15.56
CA GLY A 307 -15.46 -6.61 15.00
C GLY A 307 -16.36 -7.80 14.86
N ARG A 308 -17.66 -7.51 14.69
CA ARG A 308 -18.65 -8.54 14.35
C ARG A 308 -18.58 -8.79 12.85
N SER A 309 -18.74 -10.04 12.43
CA SER A 309 -18.79 -10.43 11.01
C SER A 309 -17.48 -10.19 10.25
N ILE A 310 -16.33 -10.32 10.93
CA ILE A 310 -15.03 -10.37 10.25
C ILE A 310 -14.69 -11.84 10.03
N ASP A 311 -14.63 -12.28 8.78
CA ASP A 311 -14.26 -13.64 8.38
C ASP A 311 -12.99 -13.58 7.52
N ILE A 312 -11.94 -14.24 7.99
CA ILE A 312 -10.62 -14.22 7.36
C ILE A 312 -10.16 -15.66 7.10
N ASP A 313 -10.00 -16.01 5.84
CA ASP A 313 -9.49 -17.31 5.40
C ASP A 313 -7.98 -17.21 5.13
N ILE A 314 -7.18 -18.02 5.81
CA ILE A 314 -5.73 -18.14 5.60
C ILE A 314 -5.41 -19.54 5.08
N THR A 315 -5.05 -19.61 3.80
CA THR A 315 -4.67 -20.84 3.09
C THR A 315 -3.19 -20.85 2.68
N GLY A 316 -2.51 -19.70 2.73
CA GLY A 316 -1.10 -19.57 2.38
C GLY A 316 -0.48 -18.23 2.79
N GLY A 317 0.76 -18.01 2.40
CA GLY A 317 1.53 -16.79 2.68
C GLY A 317 2.59 -16.94 3.77
N LEU A 318 3.45 -15.93 3.89
CA LEU A 318 4.53 -15.82 4.88
C LEU A 318 4.19 -14.72 5.89
N PHE A 319 4.21 -15.06 7.17
CA PHE A 319 3.81 -14.15 8.24
C PHE A 319 4.99 -13.90 9.18
N GLY A 320 5.37 -12.63 9.32
CA GLY A 320 6.41 -12.21 10.26
C GLY A 320 7.81 -12.68 9.89
N TYR A 321 8.14 -12.76 8.60
CA TYR A 321 9.45 -13.22 8.13
C TYR A 321 10.56 -12.24 8.55
N GLU A 322 10.32 -10.93 8.39
CA GLU A 322 11.23 -9.89 8.86
C GLU A 322 10.85 -9.40 10.26
N ASN A 323 9.55 -9.22 10.51
CA ASN A 323 9.06 -8.82 11.83
C ASN A 323 7.65 -9.37 12.11
N MET A 324 7.58 -10.30 13.07
CA MET A 324 6.31 -10.89 13.50
C MET A 324 5.47 -9.97 14.39
N GLY A 325 6.08 -8.92 14.95
CA GLY A 325 5.44 -8.00 15.89
C GLY A 325 4.64 -8.73 16.98
N LYS A 326 3.36 -8.37 17.14
CA LYS A 326 2.45 -8.98 18.12
C LYS A 326 1.69 -10.23 17.61
N GLY A 327 1.97 -10.69 16.40
CA GLY A 327 1.24 -11.80 15.79
C GLY A 327 -0.17 -11.44 15.34
N LEU A 328 -1.13 -12.34 15.56
CA LEU A 328 -2.53 -12.22 15.17
C LEU A 328 -3.41 -11.87 16.38
N GLY A 329 -4.06 -10.71 16.35
CA GLY A 329 -5.05 -10.28 17.31
C GLY A 329 -6.45 -10.50 16.76
N ILE A 330 -7.19 -11.46 17.32
CA ILE A 330 -8.53 -11.84 16.86
C ILE A 330 -9.51 -11.57 17.99
N PHE A 331 -10.37 -10.57 17.80
CA PHE A 331 -11.17 -10.01 18.88
C PHE A 331 -12.64 -9.81 18.48
N ASN A 332 -13.51 -9.83 19.48
CA ASN A 332 -14.91 -9.38 19.38
C ASN A 332 -15.74 -10.08 18.29
N HIS A 333 -15.71 -11.42 18.26
CA HIS A 333 -16.39 -12.25 17.26
C HIS A 333 -15.82 -12.18 15.84
N ALA A 334 -14.60 -11.68 15.66
CA ALA A 334 -13.85 -11.95 14.44
C ALA A 334 -13.53 -13.45 14.36
N THR A 335 -13.68 -14.03 13.17
CA THR A 335 -13.37 -15.41 12.82
C THR A 335 -12.15 -15.41 11.92
N VAL A 336 -11.17 -16.24 12.26
CA VAL A 336 -10.06 -16.57 11.37
C VAL A 336 -10.03 -18.07 11.18
N ASP A 337 -10.19 -18.49 9.93
CA ASP A 337 -10.13 -19.87 9.49
C ASP A 337 -8.76 -20.13 8.85
N VAL A 338 -7.99 -21.06 9.42
CA VAL A 338 -6.64 -21.39 8.95
C VAL A 338 -6.63 -22.79 8.38
N PHE A 339 -6.22 -22.93 7.12
CA PHE A 339 -6.28 -24.18 6.36
C PHE A 339 -4.88 -24.70 6.05
N GLY A 340 -4.61 -25.95 6.44
CA GLY A 340 -3.26 -26.50 6.35
C GLY A 340 -3.15 -27.93 6.87
N TRP A 341 -1.94 -28.34 7.23
CA TRP A 341 -1.66 -29.61 7.89
C TRP A 341 -0.69 -29.42 9.05
N ASP A 342 -0.81 -30.28 10.06
CA ASP A 342 -0.05 -30.18 11.30
C ASP A 342 -0.27 -28.84 12.02
N LEU A 343 -1.44 -28.23 11.82
CA LEU A 343 -1.84 -26.99 12.48
C LEU A 343 -2.14 -27.26 13.95
N LYS A 344 -1.49 -26.49 14.82
CA LYS A 344 -1.56 -26.61 16.27
C LYS A 344 -1.63 -25.23 16.92
N PHE A 345 -2.55 -25.07 17.87
CA PHE A 345 -2.63 -23.88 18.73
C PHE A 345 -2.39 -24.27 20.18
N GLU A 346 -1.22 -23.90 20.73
CA GLU A 346 -0.83 -24.18 22.12
C GLU A 346 -0.09 -22.97 22.70
N ASP A 347 -0.33 -22.66 23.97
CA ASP A 347 0.34 -21.56 24.69
C ASP A 347 0.32 -20.20 23.96
N ASN A 348 -0.78 -19.90 23.27
CA ASN A 348 -0.97 -18.72 22.42
C ASN A 348 -0.09 -18.67 21.15
N TRP A 349 0.43 -19.81 20.70
CA TRP A 349 1.18 -19.94 19.46
C TRP A 349 0.43 -20.82 18.47
N LEU A 350 0.27 -20.32 17.24
CA LEU A 350 -0.23 -21.07 16.10
C LEU A 350 0.95 -21.49 15.24
N THR A 351 1.14 -22.80 15.12
CA THR A 351 2.20 -23.42 14.34
C THR A 351 1.65 -24.43 13.35
N GLY A 352 2.36 -24.69 12.25
CA GLY A 352 2.02 -25.73 11.28
C GLY A 352 2.28 -25.28 9.84
N TYR A 353 1.90 -26.12 8.87
CA TYR A 353 2.03 -25.78 7.46
C TYR A 353 0.70 -25.34 6.87
N LEU A 354 0.71 -24.26 6.09
CA LEU A 354 -0.45 -23.80 5.33
C LEU A 354 -0.64 -24.63 4.05
N SER A 355 -1.81 -24.50 3.41
CA SER A 355 -2.18 -25.30 2.22
C SER A 355 -1.26 -25.05 1.00
N ASP A 356 -0.68 -23.87 0.87
CA ASP A 356 0.35 -23.56 -0.12
C ASP A 356 1.69 -24.28 0.17
N GLY A 357 1.92 -24.68 1.42
CA GLY A 357 3.12 -25.33 1.94
C GLY A 357 4.07 -24.41 2.70
N SER A 358 3.69 -23.16 2.93
CA SER A 358 4.44 -22.27 3.80
C SER A 358 4.33 -22.72 5.27
N TRP A 359 5.38 -22.42 6.05
CA TRP A 359 5.36 -22.65 7.50
C TRP A 359 4.82 -21.42 8.21
N LEU A 360 3.89 -21.63 9.13
CA LEU A 360 3.33 -20.62 10.01
C LEU A 360 3.85 -20.85 11.44
N ASP A 361 4.33 -19.79 12.07
CA ASP A 361 4.73 -19.75 13.48
C ASP A 361 4.49 -18.35 14.04
N VAL A 362 3.29 -18.13 14.59
CA VAL A 362 2.82 -16.80 15.00
C VAL A 362 2.13 -16.85 16.35
N GLN A 363 2.31 -15.79 17.15
CA GLN A 363 1.51 -15.58 18.34
C GLN A 363 0.06 -15.26 17.95
N VAL A 364 -0.89 -15.76 18.73
CA VAL A 364 -2.31 -15.45 18.56
C VAL A 364 -2.91 -15.02 19.89
N SER A 365 -3.57 -13.87 19.88
CA SER A 365 -4.32 -13.34 21.01
C SER A 365 -5.81 -13.39 20.71
N LEU A 366 -6.55 -14.21 21.46
CA LEU A 366 -8.01 -14.37 21.36
C LEU A 366 -8.78 -13.59 22.44
N LEU A 367 -8.09 -13.11 23.48
CA LEU A 367 -8.72 -12.56 24.68
C LEU A 367 -9.17 -11.11 24.46
N SER A 368 -10.43 -10.82 24.81
CA SER A 368 -10.96 -9.47 24.82
C SER A 368 -10.51 -8.72 26.07
N SER A 369 -9.62 -7.74 25.90
CA SER A 369 -9.25 -6.82 26.98
C SER A 369 -9.53 -5.35 26.67
N VAL A 370 -10.10 -5.04 25.49
CA VAL A 370 -10.22 -3.63 25.06
C VAL A 370 -11.56 -3.01 25.47
N PHE A 371 -12.65 -3.77 25.58
CA PHE A 371 -13.97 -3.25 25.97
C PHE A 371 -14.78 -4.25 26.82
N PRO A 372 -15.42 -3.80 27.92
CA PRO A 372 -16.36 -4.63 28.68
C PRO A 372 -17.53 -5.07 27.78
N GLY A 373 -17.74 -6.38 27.66
CA GLY A 373 -18.83 -6.96 26.85
C GLY A 373 -18.45 -7.35 25.42
N ALA A 374 -17.19 -7.19 25.01
CA ALA A 374 -16.69 -7.74 23.75
C ALA A 374 -16.49 -9.26 23.87
N GLY A 375 -17.04 -10.03 22.92
CA GLY A 375 -16.83 -11.48 22.85
C GLY A 375 -15.37 -11.84 22.53
N ALA A 376 -15.01 -13.11 22.74
CA ALA A 376 -13.73 -13.63 22.24
C ALA A 376 -13.72 -13.67 20.71
N GLY A 377 -12.53 -13.64 20.11
CA GLY A 377 -12.36 -14.04 18.72
C GLY A 377 -12.46 -15.57 18.56
N TYR A 378 -12.69 -16.03 17.33
CA TYR A 378 -12.73 -17.44 16.97
C TYR A 378 -11.56 -17.75 16.03
N LEU A 379 -10.73 -18.72 16.42
CA LEU A 379 -9.70 -19.31 15.57
C LEU A 379 -10.12 -20.73 15.25
N ASN A 380 -10.36 -21.01 13.98
CA ASN A 380 -10.71 -22.34 13.50
C ASN A 380 -9.52 -22.93 12.74
N LEU A 381 -9.10 -24.14 13.11
CA LEU A 381 -8.02 -24.85 12.44
C LEU A 381 -8.58 -25.97 11.58
N HIS A 382 -8.44 -25.83 10.26
CA HIS A 382 -8.88 -26.80 9.27
C HIS A 382 -7.69 -27.66 8.85
N ASN A 383 -7.41 -28.69 9.66
CA ASN A 383 -6.38 -29.68 9.37
C ASN A 383 -6.85 -30.62 8.25
N GLY A 384 -6.32 -30.40 7.05
CA GLY A 384 -6.44 -31.31 5.92
C GLY A 384 -5.43 -32.46 5.98
N PHE A 385 -5.72 -33.57 5.29
CA PHE A 385 -4.71 -34.59 5.02
C PHE A 385 -3.74 -34.05 3.96
N SER A 386 -2.45 -33.99 4.25
CA SER A 386 -1.45 -33.59 3.27
C SER A 386 -1.47 -34.57 2.07
N THR A 387 -1.94 -34.10 0.92
CA THR A 387 -1.82 -34.81 -0.36
C THR A 387 -0.55 -34.41 -1.11
N LYS A 388 0.09 -33.29 -0.72
CA LYS A 388 1.44 -32.94 -1.16
C LYS A 388 2.40 -33.85 -0.40
N SER A 389 2.72 -35.00 -1.00
CA SER A 389 3.88 -35.79 -0.63
C SER A 389 5.04 -34.82 -0.42
N VAL A 390 5.45 -34.62 0.84
CA VAL A 390 6.69 -33.93 1.19
C VAL A 390 7.73 -34.51 0.23
N PRO A 391 8.39 -33.71 -0.63
CA PRO A 391 9.41 -34.23 -1.51
C PRO A 391 10.36 -34.99 -0.60
N GLU A 392 10.41 -36.32 -0.73
CA GLU A 392 11.32 -37.11 0.08
C GLU A 392 12.67 -36.43 -0.04
N PRO A 393 13.31 -36.04 1.08
CA PRO A 393 14.56 -35.31 1.02
C PRO A 393 15.46 -36.01 0.03
N ALA A 394 16.07 -35.27 -0.90
CA ALA A 394 16.99 -35.83 -1.90
C ALA A 394 18.06 -36.75 -1.26
N THR A 395 18.25 -36.63 0.05
CA THR A 395 18.91 -37.56 0.97
C THR A 395 18.52 -39.04 0.81
N PHE A 396 17.25 -39.41 0.55
CA PHE A 396 16.87 -40.82 0.30
C PHE A 396 17.34 -41.29 -1.08
N ALA A 397 17.23 -40.45 -2.10
CA ALA A 397 17.79 -40.72 -3.42
C ALA A 397 19.33 -40.80 -3.36
N LEU A 398 19.99 -39.91 -2.61
CA LEU A 398 21.43 -39.91 -2.35
C LEU A 398 21.88 -41.12 -1.52
N LEU A 399 21.09 -41.56 -0.54
CA LEU A 399 21.33 -42.80 0.20
C LEU A 399 21.22 -44.01 -0.74
N GLY A 400 20.22 -44.03 -1.63
CA GLY A 400 20.07 -45.05 -2.66
C GLY A 400 21.25 -45.10 -3.63
N ILE A 401 21.69 -43.93 -4.13
CA ILE A 401 22.88 -43.80 -4.99
C ILE A 401 24.15 -44.22 -4.25
N GLY A 402 24.30 -43.82 -2.98
CA GLY A 402 25.44 -44.20 -2.14
C GLY A 402 25.51 -45.72 -1.89
N LEU A 403 24.38 -46.36 -1.61
CA LEU A 403 24.28 -47.82 -1.45
C LEU A 403 24.57 -48.56 -2.77
N LEU A 404 24.09 -48.05 -3.90
CA LEU A 404 24.42 -48.61 -5.22
C LEU A 404 25.91 -48.46 -5.53
N GLY A 405 26.50 -47.29 -5.26
CA GLY A 405 27.94 -47.06 -5.43
C GLY A 405 28.81 -48.01 -4.61
N MET A 406 28.42 -48.30 -3.36
CA MET A 406 29.11 -49.29 -2.52
C MET A 406 29.01 -50.72 -3.05
N ARG A 407 27.90 -51.08 -3.73
CA ARG A 407 27.73 -52.40 -4.34
C ARG A 407 28.60 -52.62 -5.57
N PHE A 408 28.97 -51.55 -6.28
CA PHE A 408 29.88 -51.58 -7.44
C PHE A 408 31.34 -51.34 -7.09
N ALA A 409 31.65 -50.89 -5.87
CA ALA A 409 33.00 -50.84 -5.31
C ALA A 409 33.50 -52.26 -4.93
N LYS A 410 33.61 -53.17 -5.92
CA LYS A 410 34.33 -54.42 -5.73
C LYS A 410 35.80 -54.09 -5.46
N ARG A 411 36.25 -54.47 -4.26
CA ARG A 411 37.67 -54.52 -3.86
C ARG A 411 38.44 -55.28 -4.94
N LYS A 412 39.39 -54.62 -5.59
CA LYS A 412 40.39 -55.29 -6.43
C LYS A 412 41.20 -56.18 -5.48
N ALA A 413 40.94 -57.48 -5.51
CA ALA A 413 41.71 -58.45 -4.75
C ALA A 413 43.16 -58.42 -5.26
N GLY A 414 44.09 -58.14 -4.36
CA GLY A 414 45.52 -58.38 -4.56
C GLY A 414 45.85 -59.83 -4.24
#